data_AF-A0A6M2D0W6-F1
#
_entry.id   AF-A0A6M2D0W6-F1
#
_cell.length_a   1.000
_cell.length_b   1.000
_cell.length_c   1.000
_cell.angle_alpha   90.00
_cell.angle_beta   90.00
_cell.angle_gamma   90.00
#
_symmetry.space_group_name_H-M   'P 1'
#
loop_
_entity.id
_entity.type
_entity.pdbx_description
1 polymer ?
#
loop_
_entity_poly.entity_id
_entity_poly.type
_entity_poly.pdbx_seq_one_letter_code
_entity_poly.pdbx_strand_id
1 'polypeptide(L)'
;MAGQVLFFYALVTTSAITVHSAAVISPSIKQAEEHVRELSHLLDNIKNTIQPRHCSDLLNAGQTTSGVYTIFHKSAGSLGQRVYCDMTTDGGGWTIMQRRGQFGNSVYHFYRNWTEYANGFGDPSEEHWIGNNALHALTSDDAKMSLRILLKNNTADSASVEYESVSVANEDNLYKLQVGKFLGPEGWDAMVHANGQNFSTYDRDNDSGAANCAVLYRGGWWYSQCHAANLNGLNLNGPHDSYADGIEWSV
;
A
#
# COMPACT_ATOMS: atom_id res chain seq x y z
N MET A 1 62.23 83.95 30.98
CA MET A 1 61.66 82.59 30.97
C MET A 1 60.32 82.62 31.70
N ALA A 2 59.23 82.42 30.98
CA ALA A 2 57.97 81.84 31.45
C ALA A 2 56.99 81.89 30.27
N GLY A 3 56.92 80.80 29.49
CA GLY A 3 55.90 80.61 28.47
C GLY A 3 54.67 79.99 29.11
N GLN A 4 53.49 80.55 28.86
CA GLN A 4 52.21 79.96 29.26
C GLN A 4 51.55 79.32 28.04
N VAL A 5 51.34 78.02 28.15
CA VAL A 5 50.73 77.13 27.15
C VAL A 5 49.21 77.37 27.14
N LEU A 6 48.65 77.58 25.95
CA LEU A 6 47.20 77.56 25.71
C LEU A 6 46.74 76.12 25.52
N PHE A 7 45.81 75.66 26.36
CA PHE A 7 45.10 74.40 26.16
C PHE A 7 43.76 74.67 25.50
N PHE A 8 43.53 74.10 24.32
CA PHE A 8 42.21 74.04 23.69
C PHE A 8 41.53 72.73 24.09
N TYR A 9 40.31 72.80 24.60
CA TYR A 9 39.45 71.63 24.81
C TYR A 9 38.28 71.72 23.83
N ALA A 10 38.12 70.68 22.99
CA ALA A 10 36.96 70.53 22.12
C ALA A 10 35.98 69.57 22.81
N LEU A 11 34.79 70.07 23.16
CA LEU A 11 33.68 69.24 23.62
C LEU A 11 32.92 68.73 22.39
N VAL A 12 33.09 67.44 22.05
CA VAL A 12 32.26 66.77 21.05
C VAL A 12 31.12 66.08 21.77
N THR A 13 29.92 66.66 21.71
CA THR A 13 28.70 66.01 22.19
C THR A 13 28.19 65.07 21.11
N THR A 14 28.31 63.75 21.29
CA THR A 14 27.70 62.78 20.38
C THR A 14 26.21 62.65 20.70
N SER A 15 25.36 63.25 19.86
CA SER A 15 23.95 62.88 19.83
C SER A 15 23.85 61.47 19.26
N ALA A 16 23.57 60.48 20.11
CA ALA A 16 23.25 59.13 19.65
C ALA A 16 21.90 59.18 18.91
N ILE A 17 21.95 59.15 17.57
CA ILE A 17 20.75 58.99 16.74
C ILE A 17 20.41 57.50 16.73
N THR A 18 19.41 57.10 17.50
CA THR A 18 18.81 55.77 17.39
C THR A 18 17.99 55.70 16.11
N VAL A 19 18.55 55.10 15.05
CA VAL A 19 17.80 54.78 13.83
C VAL A 19 16.95 53.55 14.12
N HIS A 20 15.65 53.74 14.38
CA HIS A 20 14.68 52.64 14.33
C HIS A 20 14.35 52.36 12.86
N SER A 21 15.06 51.41 12.24
CA SER A 21 14.61 50.85 10.96
C SER A 21 13.44 49.91 11.23
N ALA A 22 12.21 50.44 11.23
CA ALA A 22 11.06 49.58 11.01
C ALA A 22 11.22 49.00 9.60
N ALA A 23 11.45 47.69 9.49
CA ALA A 23 11.57 47.02 8.21
C ALA A 23 10.29 47.26 7.39
N VAL A 24 10.37 48.11 6.37
CA VAL A 24 9.28 48.36 5.44
C VAL A 24 9.19 47.14 4.53
N ILE A 25 8.36 46.18 4.90
CA ILE A 25 8.02 45.04 4.03
C ILE A 25 7.36 45.62 2.79
N SER A 26 7.94 45.38 1.61
CA SER A 26 7.42 45.96 0.37
C SER A 26 6.00 45.44 0.09
N PRO A 27 5.12 46.25 -0.53
CA PRO A 27 3.78 45.80 -0.94
C PRO A 27 3.81 44.51 -1.77
N SER A 28 4.86 44.32 -2.56
CA SER A 28 5.08 43.11 -3.38
C SER A 28 5.33 41.85 -2.54
N ILE A 29 6.01 41.96 -1.39
CA ILE A 29 6.22 40.82 -0.48
C ILE A 29 4.89 40.42 0.16
N LYS A 30 4.09 41.38 0.63
CA LYS A 30 2.75 41.10 1.18
C LYS A 30 1.84 40.43 0.15
N GLN A 31 1.87 40.92 -1.08
CA GLN A 31 1.09 40.34 -2.17
C GLN A 31 1.56 38.91 -2.52
N ALA A 32 2.87 38.63 -2.44
CA ALA A 32 3.38 37.28 -2.62
C ALA A 32 2.94 36.33 -1.49
N GLU A 33 2.95 36.79 -0.24
CA GLU A 33 2.46 36.02 0.91
C GLU A 33 0.96 35.67 0.80
N GLU A 34 0.14 36.62 0.34
CA GLU A 34 -1.29 36.40 0.08
C GLU A 34 -1.53 35.37 -1.01
N HIS A 35 -0.82 35.47 -2.14
CA HIS A 35 -0.94 34.48 -3.22
C HIS A 35 -0.47 33.08 -2.78
N VAL A 36 0.60 32.98 -1.97
CA VAL A 36 1.05 31.70 -1.41
C VAL A 36 -0.02 31.09 -0.50
N ARG A 37 -0.69 31.92 0.31
CA ARG A 37 -1.78 31.46 1.18
C ARG A 37 -2.99 30.98 0.38
N GLU A 38 -3.35 31.68 -0.68
CA GLU A 38 -4.45 31.28 -1.58
C GLU A 38 -4.12 29.97 -2.31
N LEU A 39 -2.90 29.84 -2.85
CA LEU A 39 -2.40 28.59 -3.43
C LEU A 39 -2.42 27.43 -2.44
N SER A 40 -2.03 27.65 -1.18
CA SER A 40 -2.11 26.63 -0.14
C SER A 40 -3.55 26.18 0.09
N HIS A 41 -4.50 27.12 0.14
CA HIS A 41 -5.91 26.81 0.35
C HIS A 41 -6.53 26.06 -0.85
N LEU A 42 -6.16 26.44 -2.08
CA LEU A 42 -6.56 25.72 -3.28
C LEU A 42 -5.98 24.31 -3.33
N LEU A 43 -4.72 24.14 -2.92
CA LEU A 43 -4.07 22.84 -2.83
C LEU A 43 -4.79 21.94 -1.81
N ASP A 44 -5.17 22.48 -0.65
CA ASP A 44 -5.93 21.74 0.37
C ASP A 44 -7.32 21.35 -0.15
N ASN A 45 -8.02 22.24 -0.86
CA ASN A 45 -9.30 21.93 -1.49
C ASN A 45 -9.18 20.84 -2.57
N ILE A 46 -8.13 20.88 -3.40
CA ILE A 46 -7.87 19.86 -4.41
C ILE A 46 -7.54 18.52 -3.75
N LYS A 47 -6.68 18.51 -2.72
CA LYS A 47 -6.39 17.32 -1.91
C LYS A 47 -7.65 16.72 -1.31
N ASN A 48 -8.60 17.55 -0.87
CA ASN A 48 -9.89 17.11 -0.35
C ASN A 48 -10.87 16.63 -1.44
N THR A 49 -10.65 17.00 -2.70
CA THR A 49 -11.52 16.62 -3.83
C THR A 49 -11.05 15.33 -4.50
N ILE A 50 -9.74 15.04 -4.46
CA ILE A 50 -9.18 13.80 -5.01
C ILE A 50 -9.40 12.67 -4.00
N GLN A 51 -10.32 11.77 -4.33
CA GLN A 51 -10.52 10.56 -3.54
C GLN A 51 -9.29 9.63 -3.71
N PRO A 52 -8.66 9.20 -2.61
CA PRO A 52 -7.46 8.37 -2.68
C PRO A 52 -7.82 7.00 -3.23
N ARG A 53 -7.18 6.57 -4.32
CA ARG A 53 -7.48 5.30 -4.99
C ARG A 53 -6.81 4.11 -4.32
N HIS A 54 -5.66 4.34 -3.70
CA HIS A 54 -4.84 3.35 -3.01
C HIS A 54 -4.00 4.03 -1.92
N CYS A 55 -3.37 3.25 -1.05
CA CYS A 55 -2.62 3.76 0.10
C CYS A 55 -1.47 4.72 -0.25
N SER A 56 -0.89 4.62 -1.45
CA SER A 56 0.12 5.59 -1.92
C SER A 56 -0.45 7.01 -2.07
N ASP A 57 -1.72 7.17 -2.46
CA ASP A 57 -2.35 8.51 -2.55
C ASP A 57 -2.54 9.11 -1.16
N LEU A 58 -2.92 8.27 -0.18
CA LEU A 58 -3.03 8.66 1.23
C LEU A 58 -1.67 9.09 1.78
N LEU A 59 -0.61 8.32 1.50
CA LEU A 59 0.75 8.65 1.91
C LEU A 59 1.20 10.00 1.33
N ASN A 60 0.98 10.21 0.02
CA ASN A 60 1.29 11.47 -0.65
C ASN A 60 0.45 12.66 -0.12
N ALA A 61 -0.75 12.38 0.39
CA ALA A 61 -1.58 13.36 1.09
C ALA A 61 -1.13 13.64 2.53
N GLY A 62 -0.07 12.99 3.02
CA GLY A 62 0.52 13.21 4.35
C GLY A 62 0.08 12.20 5.42
N GLN A 63 -0.63 11.14 5.05
CA GLN A 63 -1.00 10.07 5.99
C GLN A 63 0.18 9.12 6.20
N THR A 64 0.82 9.18 7.37
CA THR A 64 2.07 8.43 7.65
C THR A 64 1.90 7.33 8.69
N THR A 65 0.70 7.14 9.23
CA THR A 65 0.42 6.12 10.25
C THR A 65 -0.24 4.91 9.60
N SER A 66 0.29 3.70 9.87
CA SER A 66 -0.34 2.47 9.40
C SER A 66 -1.69 2.24 10.07
N GLY A 67 -2.68 1.75 9.32
CA GLY A 67 -4.03 1.56 9.85
C GLY A 67 -5.07 1.30 8.77
N VAL A 68 -6.33 1.24 9.17
CA VAL A 68 -7.46 1.06 8.23
C VAL A 68 -7.91 2.42 7.69
N TYR A 69 -7.91 2.55 6.37
CA TYR A 69 -8.36 3.73 5.64
C TYR A 69 -9.45 3.35 4.63
N THR A 70 -10.16 4.34 4.11
CA THR A 70 -11.08 4.16 2.98
C THR A 70 -10.42 4.65 1.70
N ILE A 71 -10.40 3.79 0.69
CA ILE A 71 -9.92 4.10 -0.67
C ILE A 71 -11.08 4.01 -1.67
N PHE A 72 -10.92 4.65 -2.83
CA PHE A 72 -11.96 4.79 -3.85
C PHE A 72 -11.43 4.33 -5.22
N HIS A 73 -11.16 3.03 -5.33
CA HIS A 73 -10.89 2.40 -6.63
C HIS A 73 -12.19 2.30 -7.47
N LYS A 74 -12.05 2.05 -8.78
CA LYS A 74 -13.17 2.09 -9.74
C LYS A 74 -14.35 1.17 -9.37
N SER A 75 -14.10 0.06 -8.70
CA SER A 75 -15.14 -0.89 -8.26
C SER A 75 -15.72 -0.60 -6.87
N ALA A 76 -15.19 0.35 -6.10
CA ALA A 76 -15.67 0.67 -4.75
C ALA A 76 -16.97 1.51 -4.73
N GLY A 77 -17.30 2.18 -5.83
CA GLY A 77 -18.40 3.15 -5.89
C GLY A 77 -18.20 4.33 -4.94
N SER A 78 -19.29 5.00 -4.58
CA SER A 78 -19.26 6.24 -3.77
C SER A 78 -18.96 6.02 -2.28
N LEU A 79 -19.14 4.79 -1.77
CA LEU A 79 -18.88 4.46 -0.37
C LEU A 79 -17.41 4.18 -0.08
N GLY A 80 -16.61 3.91 -1.12
CA GLY A 80 -15.23 3.47 -0.97
C GLY A 80 -15.12 2.06 -0.38
N GLN A 81 -13.90 1.55 -0.29
CA GLN A 81 -13.56 0.29 0.33
C GLN A 81 -12.59 0.52 1.49
N ARG A 82 -12.86 -0.12 2.63
CA ARG A 82 -11.92 -0.13 3.76
C ARG A 82 -10.77 -1.08 3.48
N VAL A 83 -9.54 -0.59 3.61
CA VAL A 83 -8.31 -1.36 3.41
C VAL A 83 -7.32 -1.04 4.52
N TYR A 84 -6.41 -1.96 4.80
CA TYR A 84 -5.27 -1.66 5.66
C TYR A 84 -4.15 -1.09 4.81
N CYS A 85 -3.65 0.08 5.22
CA CYS A 85 -2.48 0.71 4.66
C CYS A 85 -1.30 0.51 5.58
N ASP A 86 -0.21 -0.06 5.04
CA ASP A 86 1.10 0.02 5.70
C ASP A 86 1.83 1.27 5.18
N MET A 87 1.90 2.28 6.04
CA MET A 87 2.52 3.58 5.77
C MET A 87 3.97 3.65 6.23
N THR A 88 4.53 2.54 6.71
CA THR A 88 5.80 2.52 7.43
C THR A 88 6.87 1.64 6.80
N THR A 89 6.50 0.47 6.27
CA THR A 89 7.47 -0.49 5.71
C THR A 89 8.03 0.02 4.38
N ASP A 90 9.36 0.12 4.28
CA ASP A 90 10.11 0.52 3.08
C ASP A 90 9.58 1.78 2.38
N GLY A 91 9.25 2.81 3.18
CA GLY A 91 8.71 4.07 2.67
C GLY A 91 7.19 4.15 2.63
N GLY A 92 6.48 3.05 2.88
CA GLY A 92 5.03 3.02 3.06
C GLY A 92 4.21 3.09 1.78
N GLY A 93 2.91 3.37 1.93
CA GLY A 93 1.98 3.49 0.81
C GLY A 93 1.46 2.15 0.30
N TRP A 94 1.71 1.06 1.03
CA TRP A 94 1.30 -0.28 0.66
C TRP A 94 -0.17 -0.51 0.96
N THR A 95 -0.92 -0.96 -0.05
CA THR A 95 -2.30 -1.42 0.11
C THR A 95 -2.29 -2.91 0.40
N ILE A 96 -2.69 -3.32 1.60
CA ILE A 96 -2.68 -4.73 1.98
C ILE A 96 -3.91 -5.42 1.37
N MET A 97 -3.68 -6.21 0.31
CA MET A 97 -4.73 -6.93 -0.41
C MET A 97 -5.14 -8.26 0.24
N GLN A 98 -4.23 -8.84 1.02
CA GLN A 98 -4.43 -10.11 1.70
C GLN A 98 -3.61 -10.12 3.00
N ARG A 99 -4.17 -10.69 4.06
CA ARG A 99 -3.43 -10.97 5.30
C ARG A 99 -3.94 -12.29 5.89
N ARG A 100 -3.00 -13.13 6.35
CA ARG A 100 -3.24 -14.37 7.09
C ARG A 100 -2.56 -14.33 8.45
N GLY A 101 -3.17 -14.92 9.45
CA GLY A 101 -2.59 -15.00 10.80
C GLY A 101 -3.55 -15.60 11.81
N GLN A 102 -3.11 -15.75 13.06
CA GLN A 102 -3.93 -16.33 14.13
C GLN A 102 -4.77 -15.25 14.80
N PHE A 103 -5.90 -14.87 14.19
CA PHE A 103 -6.84 -13.86 14.69
C PHE A 103 -8.13 -14.45 15.30
N GLY A 104 -8.17 -15.77 15.50
CA GLY A 104 -9.33 -16.46 16.09
C GLY A 104 -10.40 -16.89 15.08
N ASN A 105 -10.16 -16.70 13.78
CA ASN A 105 -11.01 -17.25 12.72
C ASN A 105 -10.89 -18.78 12.61
N SER A 106 -11.89 -19.41 12.00
CA SER A 106 -11.84 -20.83 11.64
C SER A 106 -10.67 -21.14 10.70
N VAL A 107 -10.09 -22.34 10.83
CA VAL A 107 -9.10 -22.87 9.88
C VAL A 107 -9.57 -22.84 8.42
N TYR A 108 -10.89 -22.93 8.21
CA TYR A 108 -11.56 -22.87 6.90
C TYR A 108 -11.98 -21.45 6.48
N HIS A 109 -11.54 -20.39 7.17
CA HIS A 109 -12.03 -19.02 6.93
C HIS A 109 -11.83 -18.53 5.48
N PHE A 110 -10.83 -19.04 4.77
CA PHE A 110 -10.58 -18.72 3.35
C PHE A 110 -11.17 -19.75 2.37
N TYR A 111 -11.80 -20.83 2.85
CA TYR A 111 -12.48 -21.78 1.96
C TYR A 111 -13.86 -21.24 1.53
N ARG A 112 -13.83 -20.28 0.60
CA ARG A 112 -14.94 -19.41 0.21
C ARG A 112 -15.32 -19.60 -1.25
N ASN A 113 -16.57 -19.23 -1.59
CA ASN A 113 -17.08 -19.36 -2.95
C ASN A 113 -16.58 -18.22 -3.87
N TRP A 114 -16.88 -18.35 -5.17
CA TRP A 114 -16.53 -17.37 -6.19
C TRP A 114 -16.99 -15.95 -5.85
N THR A 115 -18.25 -15.79 -5.45
CA THR A 115 -18.85 -14.49 -5.15
C THR A 115 -18.18 -13.80 -3.96
N GLU A 116 -17.84 -14.54 -2.92
CA GLU A 116 -17.12 -14.03 -1.75
C GLU A 116 -15.69 -13.60 -2.16
N TYR A 117 -14.99 -14.38 -2.97
CA TYR A 117 -13.68 -13.99 -3.51
C TYR A 117 -13.74 -12.80 -4.46
N ALA A 118 -14.81 -12.66 -5.24
CA ALA A 118 -15.03 -11.50 -6.11
C ALA A 118 -15.23 -10.21 -5.30
N ASN A 119 -16.05 -10.27 -4.25
CA ASN A 119 -16.42 -9.12 -3.41
C ASN A 119 -15.40 -8.77 -2.33
N GLY A 120 -14.63 -9.76 -1.87
CA GLY A 120 -13.76 -9.64 -0.70
C GLY A 120 -14.47 -10.03 0.60
N PHE A 121 -13.67 -10.37 1.60
CA PHE A 121 -14.15 -10.83 2.90
C PHE A 121 -13.09 -10.62 3.99
N GLY A 122 -13.52 -10.72 5.26
CA GLY A 122 -12.65 -10.57 6.43
C GLY A 122 -12.58 -9.13 6.95
N ASP A 123 -11.70 -8.90 7.93
CA ASP A 123 -11.46 -7.58 8.50
C ASP A 123 -10.07 -7.09 8.03
N PRO A 124 -9.95 -5.92 7.38
CA PRO A 124 -8.66 -5.38 6.96
C PRO A 124 -7.61 -5.27 8.07
N SER A 125 -8.03 -5.12 9.32
CA SER A 125 -7.13 -5.11 10.48
C SER A 125 -6.64 -6.49 10.91
N GLU A 126 -7.29 -7.57 10.46
CA GLU A 126 -7.02 -8.97 10.82
C GLU A 126 -6.77 -9.84 9.57
N GLU A 127 -7.45 -10.98 9.40
CA GLU A 127 -7.40 -11.72 8.14
C GLU A 127 -8.44 -11.22 7.15
N HIS A 128 -8.01 -10.98 5.92
CA HIS A 128 -8.91 -10.56 4.84
C HIS A 128 -8.38 -10.91 3.45
N TRP A 129 -9.31 -10.89 2.51
CA TRP A 129 -9.09 -10.80 1.07
C TRP A 129 -9.81 -9.56 0.55
N ILE A 130 -9.10 -8.67 -0.15
CA ILE A 130 -9.67 -7.40 -0.63
C ILE A 130 -10.77 -7.60 -1.68
N GLY A 131 -10.80 -8.74 -2.37
CA GLY A 131 -11.76 -9.05 -3.42
C GLY A 131 -11.17 -8.89 -4.82
N ASN A 132 -11.50 -9.82 -5.72
CA ASN A 132 -10.95 -9.85 -7.08
C ASN A 132 -11.41 -8.64 -7.91
N ASN A 133 -12.61 -8.11 -7.64
CA ASN A 133 -13.08 -6.87 -8.26
C ASN A 133 -12.24 -5.66 -7.86
N ALA A 134 -11.74 -5.62 -6.62
CA ALA A 134 -10.84 -4.57 -6.16
C ALA A 134 -9.44 -4.77 -6.73
N LEU A 135 -8.91 -6.01 -6.74
CA LEU A 135 -7.63 -6.33 -7.37
C LEU A 135 -7.60 -5.91 -8.84
N HIS A 136 -8.64 -6.26 -9.60
CA HIS A 136 -8.76 -5.83 -11.00
C HIS A 136 -8.72 -4.30 -11.10
N ALA A 137 -9.59 -3.59 -10.39
CA ALA A 137 -9.68 -2.14 -10.47
C ALA A 137 -8.42 -1.39 -10.02
N LEU A 138 -7.66 -1.96 -9.09
CA LEU A 138 -6.39 -1.40 -8.63
C LEU A 138 -5.27 -1.63 -9.66
N THR A 139 -5.21 -2.82 -10.25
CA THR A 139 -4.10 -3.25 -11.09
C THR A 139 -4.34 -3.08 -12.60
N SER A 140 -5.53 -2.64 -13.02
CA SER A 140 -5.90 -2.42 -14.43
C SER A 140 -5.48 -1.08 -15.01
N ASP A 141 -4.97 -0.16 -14.19
CA ASP A 141 -4.70 1.22 -14.60
C ASP A 141 -3.27 1.42 -15.11
N ASP A 142 -3.02 2.55 -15.79
CA ASP A 142 -1.76 2.82 -16.51
C ASP A 142 -0.50 2.82 -15.62
N ALA A 143 -0.66 2.92 -14.29
CA ALA A 143 0.43 2.83 -13.34
C ALA A 143 0.71 1.37 -12.98
N LYS A 144 1.89 0.86 -13.35
CA LYS A 144 2.35 -0.47 -12.93
C LYS A 144 2.38 -0.55 -11.41
N MET A 145 1.62 -1.48 -10.83
CA MET A 145 1.69 -1.83 -9.41
C MET A 145 2.64 -3.00 -9.20
N SER A 146 3.60 -2.88 -8.28
CA SER A 146 4.42 -4.00 -7.84
C SER A 146 3.66 -4.87 -6.83
N LEU A 147 4.04 -6.14 -6.74
CA LEU A 147 3.53 -7.07 -5.75
C LEU A 147 4.64 -7.45 -4.79
N ARG A 148 4.37 -7.38 -3.49
CA ARG A 148 5.23 -7.92 -2.43
C ARG A 148 4.47 -8.94 -1.61
N ILE A 149 5.10 -10.07 -1.35
CA ILE A 149 4.61 -11.16 -0.50
C ILE A 149 5.57 -11.27 0.69
N LEU A 150 5.03 -11.09 1.89
CA LEU A 150 5.77 -11.23 3.14
C LEU A 150 5.36 -12.54 3.81
N LEU A 151 6.29 -13.47 3.89
CA LEU A 151 6.12 -14.75 4.56
C LEU A 151 6.81 -14.66 5.92
N LYS A 152 6.11 -15.00 7.00
CA LYS A 152 6.68 -15.01 8.35
C LYS A 152 6.39 -16.36 9.00
N ASN A 153 7.42 -17.07 9.40
CA ASN A 153 7.31 -18.23 10.26
C ASN A 153 7.55 -17.82 11.72
N ASN A 154 6.99 -18.59 12.65
CA ASN A 154 7.16 -18.43 14.10
C ASN A 154 8.61 -18.71 14.57
N THR A 155 9.48 -19.21 13.68
CA THR A 155 10.88 -19.57 13.95
C THR A 155 11.91 -18.49 13.61
N ALA A 156 11.48 -17.23 13.46
CA ALA A 156 12.28 -16.05 13.06
C ALA A 156 12.66 -15.97 11.57
N ASP A 157 12.39 -17.01 10.77
CA ASP A 157 12.55 -16.95 9.32
C ASP A 157 11.41 -16.14 8.68
N SER A 158 11.75 -14.99 8.11
CA SER A 158 10.85 -14.20 7.28
C SER A 158 11.45 -14.04 5.89
N ALA A 159 10.63 -14.26 4.86
CA ALA A 159 11.00 -14.02 3.47
C ALA A 159 10.15 -12.88 2.90
N SER A 160 10.78 -12.03 2.09
CA SER A 160 10.11 -11.06 1.24
C SER A 160 10.34 -11.45 -0.20
N VAL A 161 9.26 -11.60 -0.95
CA VAL A 161 9.28 -11.92 -2.37
C VAL A 161 8.60 -10.80 -3.13
N GLU A 162 9.21 -10.32 -4.21
CA GLU A 162 8.70 -9.21 -4.99
C GLU A 162 8.60 -9.54 -6.47
N TYR A 163 7.57 -8.97 -7.11
CA TYR A 163 7.36 -8.99 -8.55
C TYR A 163 7.25 -7.56 -9.05
N GLU A 164 7.93 -7.26 -10.17
CA GLU A 164 7.99 -5.92 -10.78
C GLU A 164 6.60 -5.35 -11.09
N SER A 165 5.67 -6.22 -11.46
CA SER A 165 4.28 -5.85 -11.73
C SER A 165 3.31 -6.94 -11.36
N VAL A 166 2.07 -6.57 -11.06
CA VAL A 166 0.93 -7.49 -10.95
C VAL A 166 -0.27 -6.91 -11.71
N SER A 167 -1.01 -7.76 -12.39
CA SER A 167 -2.33 -7.42 -12.93
C SER A 167 -3.30 -8.58 -12.78
N VAL A 168 -4.55 -8.22 -12.53
CA VAL A 168 -5.67 -9.16 -12.44
C VAL A 168 -6.71 -8.73 -13.46
N ALA A 169 -7.11 -9.65 -14.35
CA ALA A 169 -8.13 -9.38 -15.35
C ALA A 169 -9.52 -9.19 -14.70
N ASN A 170 -10.50 -8.74 -15.48
CA ASN A 170 -11.88 -8.64 -14.99
C ASN A 170 -12.53 -10.02 -14.83
N GLU A 171 -13.76 -10.05 -14.29
CA GLU A 171 -14.50 -11.29 -14.06
C GLU A 171 -14.82 -12.07 -15.36
N ASP A 172 -15.11 -11.37 -16.46
CA ASP A 172 -15.36 -11.99 -17.78
C ASP A 172 -14.13 -12.77 -18.28
N ASN A 173 -12.93 -12.33 -17.88
CA ASN A 173 -11.66 -13.01 -18.13
C ASN A 173 -11.19 -13.80 -16.90
N LEU A 174 -12.13 -14.23 -16.05
CA LEU A 174 -11.95 -15.16 -14.94
C LEU A 174 -10.88 -14.71 -13.94
N TYR A 175 -10.73 -13.39 -13.75
CA TYR A 175 -9.74 -12.79 -12.89
C TYR A 175 -8.31 -13.29 -13.14
N LYS A 176 -7.94 -13.59 -14.39
CA LYS A 176 -6.61 -14.12 -14.74
C LYS A 176 -5.48 -13.27 -14.15
N LEU A 177 -4.52 -13.93 -13.50
CA LEU A 177 -3.33 -13.29 -12.95
C LEU A 177 -2.24 -13.13 -14.00
N GLN A 178 -1.56 -11.99 -13.97
CA GLN A 178 -0.24 -11.82 -14.56
C GLN A 178 0.69 -11.22 -13.52
N VAL A 179 1.87 -11.82 -13.36
CA VAL A 179 2.97 -11.23 -12.59
C VAL A 179 4.16 -10.95 -13.52
N GLY A 180 4.82 -9.83 -13.25
CA GLY A 180 6.01 -9.39 -13.97
C GLY A 180 7.26 -10.15 -13.55
N LYS A 181 8.42 -9.57 -13.82
CA LYS A 181 9.70 -10.16 -13.45
C LYS A 181 9.77 -10.39 -11.94
N PHE A 182 10.11 -11.61 -11.55
CA PHE A 182 10.44 -11.96 -10.18
C PHE A 182 11.75 -11.28 -9.76
N LEU A 183 11.74 -10.63 -8.60
CA LEU A 183 12.84 -9.84 -8.04
C LEU A 183 13.44 -10.47 -6.76
N GLY A 184 12.95 -11.66 -6.37
CA GLY A 184 13.45 -12.39 -5.19
C GLY A 184 14.71 -13.23 -5.49
N PRO A 185 15.17 -14.01 -4.49
CA PRO A 185 16.32 -14.90 -4.64
C PRO A 185 16.05 -16.04 -5.64
N GLU A 186 17.06 -16.47 -6.39
CA GLU A 186 16.94 -17.58 -7.33
C GLU A 186 16.37 -18.84 -6.65
N GLY A 187 15.42 -19.49 -7.33
CA GLY A 187 14.71 -20.67 -6.80
C GLY A 187 13.48 -20.34 -5.95
N TRP A 188 13.23 -19.07 -5.58
CA TRP A 188 12.12 -18.74 -4.66
C TRP A 188 10.76 -18.41 -5.31
N ASP A 189 10.63 -18.55 -6.63
CA ASP A 189 9.42 -18.14 -7.37
C ASP A 189 8.31 -19.19 -7.36
N ALA A 190 7.50 -19.22 -6.28
CA ALA A 190 6.35 -20.12 -6.17
C ALA A 190 5.10 -19.63 -6.95
N MET A 191 5.10 -18.40 -7.48
CA MET A 191 4.00 -17.88 -8.31
C MET A 191 4.13 -18.27 -9.79
N VAL A 192 5.23 -18.93 -10.19
CA VAL A 192 5.46 -19.38 -11.57
C VAL A 192 4.29 -20.21 -12.12
N HIS A 193 3.67 -21.04 -11.27
CA HIS A 193 2.51 -21.86 -11.63
C HIS A 193 1.17 -21.12 -11.61
N ALA A 194 1.11 -19.96 -10.95
CA ALA A 194 -0.07 -19.10 -10.91
C ALA A 194 -0.08 -18.07 -12.05
N ASN A 195 1.10 -17.71 -12.57
CA ASN A 195 1.23 -16.72 -13.63
C ASN A 195 0.48 -17.18 -14.91
N GLY A 196 -0.44 -16.34 -15.39
CA GLY A 196 -1.26 -16.61 -16.57
C GLY A 196 -2.49 -17.50 -16.33
N GLN A 197 -2.71 -18.00 -15.11
CA GLN A 197 -3.85 -18.86 -14.79
C GLN A 197 -5.10 -18.07 -14.42
N ASN A 198 -6.26 -18.69 -14.65
CA ASN A 198 -7.55 -18.18 -14.20
C ASN A 198 -7.73 -18.45 -12.70
N PHE A 199 -8.53 -17.63 -12.03
CA PHE A 199 -8.88 -17.89 -10.64
C PHE A 199 -9.87 -19.05 -10.55
N SER A 200 -9.76 -19.88 -9.51
CA SER A 200 -10.67 -21.00 -9.24
C SER A 200 -11.10 -21.01 -7.79
N THR A 201 -12.33 -21.44 -7.54
CA THR A 201 -12.92 -21.66 -6.21
C THR A 201 -13.62 -23.02 -6.19
N TYR A 202 -14.03 -23.48 -5.00
CA TYR A 202 -14.64 -24.81 -4.87
C TYR A 202 -15.93 -24.98 -5.70
N ASP A 203 -16.61 -23.88 -6.01
CA ASP A 203 -17.84 -23.80 -6.78
C ASP A 203 -17.64 -23.37 -8.24
N ARG A 204 -16.41 -23.01 -8.63
CA ARG A 204 -16.08 -22.61 -9.99
C ARG A 204 -14.66 -23.05 -10.37
N ASP A 205 -14.60 -24.17 -11.09
CA ASP A 205 -13.37 -24.76 -11.59
C ASP A 205 -12.96 -24.12 -12.93
N ASN A 206 -11.87 -23.36 -12.90
CA ASN A 206 -11.24 -22.77 -14.08
C ASN A 206 -9.75 -23.12 -14.17
N ASP A 207 -9.30 -24.13 -13.40
CA ASP A 207 -7.90 -24.53 -13.40
C ASP A 207 -7.58 -25.43 -14.61
N SER A 208 -6.32 -25.83 -14.75
CA SER A 208 -5.90 -26.66 -15.90
C SER A 208 -5.90 -28.15 -15.56
N GLY A 209 -6.23 -28.52 -14.32
CA GLY A 209 -6.23 -29.89 -13.82
C GLY A 209 -7.45 -30.69 -14.27
N ALA A 210 -7.39 -32.01 -14.03
CA ALA A 210 -8.54 -32.88 -14.26
C ALA A 210 -9.54 -32.88 -13.09
N ALA A 211 -9.13 -32.38 -11.93
CA ALA A 211 -9.93 -32.28 -10.72
C ALA A 211 -9.84 -30.84 -10.20
N ASN A 212 -10.91 -30.37 -9.55
CA ASN A 212 -10.97 -29.02 -9.01
C ASN A 212 -9.91 -28.84 -7.90
N CYS A 213 -8.87 -28.09 -8.21
CA CYS A 213 -7.76 -27.80 -7.29
C CYS A 213 -8.22 -27.04 -6.05
N ALA A 214 -9.18 -26.13 -6.19
CA ALA A 214 -9.73 -25.38 -5.06
C ALA A 214 -10.45 -26.30 -4.06
N VAL A 215 -11.11 -27.36 -4.54
CA VAL A 215 -11.67 -28.41 -3.66
C VAL A 215 -10.52 -29.17 -2.97
N LEU A 216 -9.49 -29.60 -3.70
CA LEU A 216 -8.41 -30.41 -3.12
C LEU A 216 -7.59 -29.65 -2.08
N TYR A 217 -7.25 -28.38 -2.36
CA TYR A 217 -6.31 -27.56 -1.58
C TYR A 217 -6.96 -26.43 -0.78
N ARG A 218 -8.30 -26.47 -0.69
CA ARG A 218 -9.11 -25.73 0.30
C ARG A 218 -8.92 -24.21 0.31
N GLY A 219 -8.79 -23.61 -0.87
CA GLY A 219 -8.69 -22.15 -1.03
C GLY A 219 -9.19 -21.70 -2.39
N GLY A 220 -9.31 -20.38 -2.57
CA GLY A 220 -9.45 -19.76 -3.88
C GLY A 220 -8.09 -19.22 -4.35
N TRP A 221 -7.66 -19.63 -5.54
CA TRP A 221 -6.36 -19.27 -6.09
C TRP A 221 -6.31 -19.36 -7.61
N TRP A 222 -5.25 -18.81 -8.20
CA TRP A 222 -4.89 -19.00 -9.60
C TRP A 222 -4.21 -20.36 -9.78
N TYR A 223 -4.97 -21.44 -9.63
CA TYR A 223 -4.46 -22.80 -9.71
C TYR A 223 -4.09 -23.19 -11.16
N SER A 224 -3.00 -23.94 -11.33
CA SER A 224 -2.68 -24.68 -12.56
C SER A 224 -3.01 -26.17 -12.39
N GLN A 225 -2.03 -27.00 -12.01
CA GLN A 225 -2.21 -28.45 -11.75
C GLN A 225 -1.37 -28.94 -10.53
N CYS A 226 -1.51 -28.39 -9.33
CA CYS A 226 -2.47 -27.37 -8.89
C CYS A 226 -1.78 -26.09 -8.44
N HIS A 227 -0.75 -26.17 -7.60
CA HIS A 227 -0.03 -24.99 -7.14
C HIS A 227 1.40 -25.30 -6.69
N ALA A 228 2.24 -24.25 -6.67
CA ALA A 228 3.43 -24.18 -5.81
C ALA A 228 3.21 -23.23 -4.62
N ALA A 229 2.29 -22.26 -4.72
CA ALA A 229 1.89 -21.39 -3.62
C ALA A 229 0.38 -21.54 -3.36
N ASN A 230 -0.01 -21.64 -2.08
CA ASN A 230 -1.41 -21.74 -1.65
C ASN A 230 -1.68 -20.79 -0.48
N LEU A 231 -1.39 -19.49 -0.66
CA LEU A 231 -1.49 -18.51 0.43
C LEU A 231 -2.92 -18.31 0.98
N ASN A 232 -3.91 -18.80 0.24
CA ASN A 232 -5.33 -18.80 0.60
C ASN A 232 -5.84 -20.15 1.12
N GLY A 233 -4.97 -21.13 1.35
CA GLY A 233 -5.33 -22.42 1.93
C GLY A 233 -5.67 -22.37 3.43
N LEU A 234 -5.78 -23.54 4.04
CA LEU A 234 -6.12 -23.73 5.45
C LEU A 234 -5.07 -23.09 6.37
N ASN A 235 -5.54 -22.37 7.40
CA ASN A 235 -4.64 -21.77 8.38
C ASN A 235 -4.25 -22.79 9.47
N LEU A 236 -3.41 -23.76 9.12
CA LEU A 236 -3.02 -24.91 9.96
C LEU A 236 -1.97 -24.57 11.05
N ASN A 237 -1.46 -23.34 11.03
CA ASN A 237 -0.56 -22.80 12.07
C ASN A 237 0.71 -23.63 12.35
N GLY A 238 1.37 -24.11 11.30
CA GLY A 238 2.64 -24.82 11.41
C GLY A 238 2.65 -26.14 10.64
N PRO A 239 3.57 -27.06 11.01
CA PRO A 239 3.64 -28.38 10.39
C PRO A 239 2.33 -29.15 10.49
N HIS A 240 1.96 -29.85 9.43
CA HIS A 240 0.71 -30.59 9.33
C HIS A 240 0.90 -31.85 8.48
N ASP A 241 0.04 -32.86 8.69
CA ASP A 241 0.14 -34.16 8.01
C ASP A 241 -0.59 -34.19 6.65
N SER A 242 -1.48 -33.21 6.40
CA SER A 242 -2.25 -33.13 5.16
C SER A 242 -1.38 -32.66 3.99
N TYR A 243 -1.76 -33.06 2.78
CA TYR A 243 -0.93 -32.77 1.61
C TYR A 243 -1.25 -31.38 1.04
N ALA A 244 -0.39 -30.40 1.37
CA ALA A 244 -0.29 -29.09 0.73
C ALA A 244 -1.60 -28.27 0.66
N ASP A 245 -2.53 -28.49 1.58
CA ASP A 245 -3.80 -27.77 1.70
C ASP A 245 -3.74 -26.60 2.70
N GLY A 246 -2.57 -26.34 3.30
CA GLY A 246 -2.31 -25.23 4.18
C GLY A 246 -1.94 -23.92 3.46
N ILE A 247 -1.38 -22.97 4.22
CA ILE A 247 -0.76 -21.75 3.67
C ILE A 247 0.65 -22.13 3.21
N GLU A 248 0.76 -22.51 1.93
CA GLU A 248 1.99 -23.07 1.37
C GLU A 248 2.78 -22.08 0.50
N TRP A 249 4.10 -22.21 0.54
CA TRP A 249 5.04 -21.59 -0.39
C TRP A 249 6.16 -22.59 -0.71
N SER A 250 6.02 -23.30 -1.83
CA SER A 250 6.96 -24.33 -2.28
C SER A 250 7.94 -23.75 -3.29
N VAL A 251 9.22 -23.88 -2.97
CA VAL A 251 10.38 -23.47 -3.77
C VAL A 251 11.17 -24.70 -4.22
#